data_AF-A0A3M1U971-F1
#
_entry.id   AF-A0A3M1U971-F1
#
_cell.length_a   1.000
_cell.length_b   1.000
_cell.length_c   1.000
_cell.angle_alpha   90.00
_cell.angle_beta   90.00
_cell.angle_gamma   90.00
#
_symmetry.space_group_name_H-M   'P 1'
#
loop_
_entity.id
_entity.type
_entity.pdbx_description
1 polymer ?
#
loop_
_entity_poly.entity_id
_entity_poly.type
_entity_poly.pdbx_seq_one_letter_code
_entity_poly.pdbx_strand_id
1 'polypeptide(L)'
;YVPSLDAIPDPSTSRDEDSAPLYYEAVAEQVERILQTVGGRSLVLFHSRKEMEAVYRIVEERTSLPILMQQSSDAREVGERFRREIHASLFAVRSFWTGFDAPGETLSCVVLVRIPFEVPVDPGQVVRHAWLRSQGRDPFWEYTLPLAKMMVRQGAGRLLRTESDRGVICLLDPRVRTRFYGRQLIENLPPMPVFERIEDAVAFVGVGTAGSRD
;
A
#
# COMPACT_ATOMS: atom_id res chain seq x y z
N TYR A 1 2.91 9.85 -2.25
CA TYR A 1 3.49 10.04 -0.91
C TYR A 1 4.48 8.92 -0.63
N VAL A 2 5.70 9.28 -0.23
CA VAL A 2 6.72 8.34 0.25
C VAL A 2 7.34 8.98 1.50
N PRO A 3 7.17 8.40 2.70
CA PRO A 3 7.60 9.03 3.95
C PRO A 3 9.12 9.22 3.99
N SER A 4 9.59 10.05 4.92
CA SER A 4 11.02 10.23 5.22
C SER A 4 11.65 8.92 5.71
N LEU A 5 12.99 8.81 5.58
CA LEU A 5 13.74 7.57 5.83
C LEU A 5 13.54 7.01 7.25
N ASP A 6 13.38 7.87 8.25
CA ASP A 6 13.31 7.46 9.66
C ASP A 6 11.88 7.16 10.14
N ALA A 7 10.88 7.32 9.26
CA ALA A 7 9.48 7.17 9.65
C ALA A 7 9.08 5.71 9.89
N ILE A 8 9.67 4.77 9.15
CA ILE A 8 9.34 3.33 9.22
C ILE A 8 10.65 2.53 9.16
N PRO A 9 10.91 1.62 10.12
CA PRO A 9 12.06 0.72 10.06
C PRO A 9 12.06 -0.17 8.81
N ASP A 10 13.23 -0.60 8.34
CA ASP A 10 13.31 -1.50 7.18
C ASP A 10 12.57 -2.83 7.46
N PRO A 11 11.59 -3.23 6.63
CA PRO A 11 10.82 -4.46 6.86
C PRO A 11 11.66 -5.75 6.71
N SER A 12 12.89 -5.66 6.21
CA SER A 12 13.84 -6.79 6.15
C SER A 12 14.49 -7.07 7.51
N THR A 13 14.63 -6.06 8.37
CA THR A 13 15.14 -6.21 9.74
C THR A 13 14.02 -6.47 10.75
N SER A 14 12.77 -6.19 10.38
CA SER A 14 11.60 -6.35 11.25
C SER A 14 11.03 -7.79 11.33
N ARG A 15 11.81 -8.80 10.93
CA ARG A 15 11.34 -10.20 10.83
C ARG A 15 11.49 -10.98 12.13
N ASP A 16 12.33 -10.47 13.02
CA ASP A 16 12.59 -11.08 14.33
C ASP A 16 11.52 -10.63 15.33
N GLU A 17 11.06 -11.54 16.19
CA GLU A 17 9.90 -11.34 17.08
C GLU A 17 10.01 -10.07 17.95
N ASP A 18 11.23 -9.69 18.35
CA ASP A 18 11.49 -8.52 19.20
C ASP A 18 11.32 -7.17 18.47
N SER A 19 11.56 -7.14 17.16
CA SER A 19 11.56 -5.90 16.36
C SER A 19 10.24 -5.64 15.64
N ALA A 20 9.42 -6.68 15.46
CA ALA A 20 8.14 -6.60 14.78
C ALA A 20 7.15 -5.61 15.44
N PRO A 21 7.02 -5.52 16.78
CA PRO A 21 6.14 -4.55 17.42
C PRO A 21 6.48 -3.10 17.09
N LEU A 22 7.77 -2.73 17.15
CA LEU A 22 8.23 -1.37 16.82
C LEU A 22 7.92 -1.00 15.37
N TYR A 23 8.10 -1.96 14.46
CA TYR A 23 7.75 -1.78 13.05
C TYR A 23 6.24 -1.61 12.86
N TYR A 24 5.39 -2.42 13.50
CA TYR A 24 3.94 -2.30 13.39
C TYR A 24 3.42 -0.97 13.95
N GLU A 25 4.00 -0.51 15.07
CA GLU A 25 3.70 0.79 15.66
C GLU A 25 4.03 1.94 14.69
N ALA A 26 5.22 1.93 14.10
CA ALA A 26 5.63 2.94 13.13
C ALA A 26 4.76 2.95 11.87
N VAL A 27 4.38 1.77 11.36
CA VAL A 27 3.42 1.66 10.25
C VAL A 27 2.05 2.18 10.65
N ALA A 28 1.57 1.85 11.86
CA ALA A 28 0.28 2.32 12.36
C ALA A 28 0.23 3.85 12.46
N GLU A 29 1.28 4.49 12.98
CA GLU A 29 1.40 5.95 13.05
C GLU A 29 1.28 6.60 11.66
N GLN A 30 1.98 6.04 10.65
CA GLN A 30 1.91 6.55 9.29
C GLN A 30 0.54 6.31 8.64
N VAL A 31 -0.06 5.13 8.86
CA VAL A 31 -1.39 4.82 8.33
C VAL A 31 -2.42 5.74 8.96
N GLU A 32 -2.45 5.89 10.28
CA GLU A 32 -3.34 6.79 11.01
C GLU A 32 -3.27 8.22 10.45
N ARG A 33 -2.05 8.77 10.34
CA ARG A 33 -1.82 10.10 9.78
C ARG A 33 -2.38 10.23 8.37
N ILE A 34 -2.17 9.23 7.51
CA ILE A 34 -2.75 9.21 6.16
C ILE A 34 -4.26 9.26 6.25
N LEU A 35 -4.89 8.33 6.99
CA LEU A 35 -6.34 8.20 7.07
C LEU A 35 -7.00 9.49 7.56
N GLN A 36 -6.44 10.13 8.58
CA GLN A 36 -6.91 11.41 9.11
C GLN A 36 -6.81 12.51 8.06
N THR A 37 -5.67 12.60 7.36
CA THR A 37 -5.42 13.65 6.35
C THR A 37 -6.37 13.53 5.16
N VAL A 38 -6.64 12.30 4.69
CA VAL A 38 -7.53 12.06 3.55
C VAL A 38 -9.01 11.90 3.94
N GLY A 39 -9.33 11.88 5.24
CA GLY A 39 -10.70 11.68 5.75
C GLY A 39 -11.27 10.29 5.44
N GLY A 40 -10.45 9.25 5.62
CA GLY A 40 -10.78 7.86 5.31
C GLY A 40 -10.57 7.52 3.84
N ARG A 41 -11.54 6.88 3.17
CA ARG A 41 -11.52 6.66 1.70
C ARG A 41 -10.25 5.96 1.18
N SER A 42 -9.70 5.07 2.00
CA SER A 42 -8.37 4.50 1.81
C SER A 42 -8.42 2.98 1.69
N LEU A 43 -7.68 2.43 0.73
CA LEU A 43 -7.37 1.01 0.69
C LEU A 43 -5.93 0.79 1.16
N VAL A 44 -5.78 0.17 2.33
CA VAL A 44 -4.49 -0.12 2.95
C VAL A 44 -4.14 -1.59 2.73
N LEU A 45 -3.07 -1.82 1.97
CA LEU A 45 -2.63 -3.16 1.57
C LEU A 45 -1.40 -3.62 2.33
N PHE A 46 -1.55 -4.76 2.96
CA PHE A 46 -0.53 -5.40 3.77
C PHE A 46 0.12 -6.60 3.06
N HIS A 47 1.35 -6.92 3.46
CA HIS A 47 2.05 -8.06 2.90
C HIS A 47 1.52 -9.39 3.47
N SER A 48 1.10 -9.40 4.73
CA SER A 48 0.59 -10.59 5.41
C SER A 48 -0.60 -10.24 6.31
N ARG A 49 -1.42 -11.25 6.62
CA ARG A 49 -2.54 -11.14 7.56
C ARG A 49 -2.07 -10.74 8.97
N LYS A 50 -0.95 -11.30 9.44
CA LYS A 50 -0.35 -10.96 10.74
C LYS A 50 -0.01 -9.46 10.84
N GLU A 51 0.60 -8.89 9.79
CA GLU A 51 0.92 -7.46 9.75
C GLU A 51 -0.36 -6.60 9.74
N MET A 52 -1.33 -6.98 8.90
CA MET A 52 -2.64 -6.31 8.82
C MET A 52 -3.36 -6.27 10.17
N GLU A 53 -3.50 -7.42 10.83
CA GLU A 53 -4.22 -7.54 12.11
C GLU A 53 -3.49 -6.83 13.26
N ALA A 54 -2.16 -6.77 13.22
CA ALA A 54 -1.38 -6.03 14.21
C ALA A 54 -1.59 -4.52 14.06
N VAL A 55 -1.43 -3.99 12.83
CA VAL A 55 -1.60 -2.56 12.55
C VAL A 55 -3.06 -2.14 12.72
N TYR A 56 -4.03 -2.96 12.29
CA TYR A 56 -5.46 -2.68 12.45
C TYR A 56 -5.83 -2.41 13.91
N ARG A 57 -5.41 -3.28 14.84
CA ARG A 57 -5.69 -3.12 16.27
C ARG A 57 -5.18 -1.80 16.84
N ILE A 58 -3.99 -1.38 16.42
CA ILE A 58 -3.40 -0.12 16.88
C ILE A 58 -4.18 1.07 16.31
N VAL A 59 -4.50 1.05 15.02
CA VAL A 59 -5.18 2.18 14.36
C VAL A 59 -6.64 2.31 14.79
N GLU A 60 -7.36 1.19 14.97
CA GLU A 60 -8.75 1.17 15.44
C GLU A 60 -8.93 1.85 16.80
N GLU A 61 -7.95 1.76 17.69
CA GLU A 61 -7.97 2.43 19.00
C GLU A 61 -7.68 3.95 18.91
N ARG A 62 -7.10 4.42 17.80
CA ARG A 62 -6.60 5.81 17.65
C ARG A 62 -7.42 6.69 16.74
N THR A 63 -8.25 6.11 15.87
CA THR A 63 -9.05 6.87 14.92
C THR A 63 -10.55 6.72 15.18
N SER A 64 -11.30 7.81 14.96
CA SER A 64 -12.76 7.78 14.93
C SER A 64 -13.31 7.46 13.53
N LEU A 65 -12.45 7.34 12.52
CA LEU A 65 -12.86 7.01 11.15
C LEU A 65 -13.25 5.53 11.06
N PRO A 66 -14.30 5.18 10.29
CA PRO A 66 -14.67 3.79 10.11
C PRO A 66 -13.55 3.02 9.42
N ILE A 67 -13.18 1.87 9.99
CA ILE A 67 -12.19 0.96 9.41
C ILE A 67 -12.85 -0.41 9.23
N LEU A 68 -12.64 -0.99 8.05
CA LEU A 68 -13.04 -2.35 7.71
C LEU A 68 -11.77 -3.20 7.60
N MET A 69 -11.83 -4.46 8.01
CA MET A 69 -10.72 -5.40 7.86
C MET A 69 -11.17 -6.67 7.16
N GLN A 70 -10.41 -7.08 6.15
CA GLN A 70 -10.61 -8.31 5.41
C GLN A 70 -10.40 -9.55 6.30
N GLN A 71 -11.41 -10.41 6.41
CA GLN A 71 -11.33 -11.76 6.99
C GLN A 71 -10.95 -12.82 5.94
N SER A 72 -10.65 -14.04 6.38
CA SER A 72 -10.06 -15.08 5.52
C SER A 72 -10.95 -15.55 4.35
N SER A 73 -12.24 -15.14 4.30
CA SER A 73 -13.18 -15.59 3.28
C SER A 73 -14.25 -14.56 2.90
N ASP A 74 -14.06 -13.28 3.23
CA ASP A 74 -15.08 -12.23 3.08
C ASP A 74 -14.74 -11.16 2.02
N ALA A 75 -13.70 -11.38 1.19
CA ALA A 75 -13.15 -10.35 0.31
C ALA A 75 -14.22 -9.65 -0.55
N ARG A 76 -15.19 -10.41 -1.06
CA ARG A 76 -16.32 -9.84 -1.81
C ARG A 76 -17.22 -8.98 -0.92
N GLU A 77 -17.63 -9.50 0.23
CA GLU A 77 -18.55 -8.83 1.16
C GLU A 77 -17.94 -7.55 1.74
N VAL A 78 -16.71 -7.63 2.25
CA VAL A 78 -16.00 -6.47 2.80
C VAL A 78 -15.72 -5.42 1.72
N GLY A 79 -15.48 -5.86 0.48
CA GLY A 79 -15.42 -4.99 -0.68
C GLY A 79 -16.73 -4.24 -0.91
N GLU A 80 -17.87 -4.94 -0.96
CA GLU A 80 -19.20 -4.29 -1.11
C GLU A 80 -19.51 -3.32 0.02
N ARG A 81 -19.18 -3.67 1.27
CA ARG A 81 -19.36 -2.76 2.42
C ARG A 81 -18.51 -1.51 2.27
N PHE A 82 -17.24 -1.67 1.93
CA PHE A 82 -16.34 -0.54 1.68
C PHE A 82 -16.89 0.39 0.60
N ARG A 83 -17.48 -0.15 -0.49
CA ARG A 83 -18.14 0.68 -1.53
C ARG A 83 -19.30 1.51 -1.02
N ARG A 84 -20.03 1.04 -0.01
CA ARG A 84 -21.21 1.71 0.55
C ARG A 84 -20.85 2.76 1.61
N GLU A 85 -19.76 2.53 2.34
CA GLU A 85 -19.32 3.39 3.44
C GLU A 85 -18.24 4.36 2.93
N ILE A 86 -18.66 5.51 2.39
CA ILE A 86 -17.75 6.46 1.71
C ILE A 86 -16.54 6.84 2.57
N HIS A 87 -16.73 7.14 3.86
CA HIS A 87 -15.63 7.52 4.76
C HIS A 87 -14.84 6.34 5.33
N ALA A 88 -15.20 5.10 5.01
CA ALA A 88 -14.48 3.95 5.53
C ALA A 88 -13.09 3.84 4.92
N SER A 89 -12.20 3.17 5.63
CA SER A 89 -10.92 2.68 5.11
C SER A 89 -10.92 1.16 5.18
N LEU A 90 -10.38 0.49 4.16
CA LEU A 90 -10.31 -0.96 4.11
C LEU A 90 -8.88 -1.45 4.27
N PHE A 91 -8.66 -2.28 5.29
CA PHE A 91 -7.42 -2.98 5.54
C PHE A 91 -7.54 -4.38 4.92
N ALA A 92 -6.65 -4.67 3.97
CA ALA A 92 -6.69 -5.93 3.22
C ALA A 92 -5.28 -6.45 2.93
N VAL A 93 -5.16 -7.75 2.68
CA VAL A 93 -3.90 -8.30 2.16
C VAL A 93 -3.77 -7.96 0.68
N ARG A 94 -2.53 -7.81 0.17
CA ARG A 94 -2.25 -7.39 -1.21
C ARG A 94 -3.03 -8.13 -2.31
N SER A 95 -3.37 -9.41 -2.11
CA SER A 95 -4.14 -10.21 -3.07
C SER A 95 -5.57 -9.72 -3.26
N PHE A 96 -6.11 -8.94 -2.32
CA PHE A 96 -7.41 -8.29 -2.46
C PHE A 96 -7.47 -7.39 -3.69
N TRP A 97 -6.35 -6.75 -4.01
CA TRP A 97 -6.24 -5.76 -5.07
C TRP A 97 -6.52 -6.30 -6.47
N THR A 98 -6.15 -7.56 -6.76
CA THR A 98 -6.30 -8.13 -8.11
C THR A 98 -7.77 -8.34 -8.50
N GLY A 99 -8.65 -8.53 -7.51
CA GLY A 99 -10.10 -8.69 -7.70
C GLY A 99 -10.92 -7.47 -7.31
N PHE A 100 -10.31 -6.43 -6.73
CA PHE A 100 -11.04 -5.27 -6.23
C PHE A 100 -11.26 -4.21 -7.32
N ASP A 101 -12.53 -3.98 -7.63
CA ASP A 101 -12.97 -2.82 -8.41
C ASP A 101 -13.35 -1.68 -7.44
N ALA A 102 -12.56 -0.61 -7.48
CA ALA A 102 -12.69 0.55 -6.59
C ALA A 102 -13.67 1.59 -7.18
N PRO A 103 -14.82 1.88 -6.55
CA PRO A 103 -15.70 2.93 -7.04
C PRO A 103 -15.07 4.32 -6.83
N GLY A 104 -15.20 5.19 -7.84
CA GLY A 104 -14.44 6.43 -7.98
C GLY A 104 -14.52 7.41 -6.79
N GLU A 105 -15.69 7.58 -6.16
CA GLU A 105 -15.83 8.53 -5.02
C GLU A 105 -15.33 7.96 -3.68
N THR A 106 -15.33 6.64 -3.52
CA THR A 106 -14.99 5.97 -2.25
C THR A 106 -13.49 5.76 -2.08
N LEU A 107 -12.73 5.62 -3.18
CA LEU A 107 -11.29 5.38 -3.11
C LEU A 107 -10.49 6.57 -3.61
N SER A 108 -9.95 7.32 -2.66
CA SER A 108 -9.12 8.50 -2.94
C SER A 108 -7.66 8.32 -2.52
N CYS A 109 -7.38 7.27 -1.74
CA CYS A 109 -6.04 6.97 -1.27
C CYS A 109 -5.75 5.46 -1.30
N VAL A 110 -4.55 5.11 -1.73
CA VAL A 110 -4.06 3.74 -1.78
C VAL A 110 -2.76 3.67 -1.02
N VAL A 111 -2.69 2.79 -0.03
CA VAL A 111 -1.51 2.63 0.81
C VAL A 111 -0.92 1.25 0.58
N LEU A 112 0.29 1.19 0.04
CA LEU A 112 1.10 -0.02 -0.02
C LEU A 112 2.08 0.00 1.15
N VAL A 113 1.84 -0.86 2.15
CA VAL A 113 2.70 -0.94 3.34
C VAL A 113 4.09 -1.47 2.98
N ARG A 114 4.16 -2.43 2.07
CA ARG A 114 5.42 -2.98 1.53
C ARG A 114 5.38 -3.05 0.01
N ILE A 115 6.55 -2.95 -0.63
CA ILE A 115 6.69 -3.28 -2.06
C ILE A 115 6.24 -4.73 -2.27
N PRO A 116 5.38 -5.03 -3.26
CA PRO A 116 4.80 -6.35 -3.47
C PRO A 116 5.80 -7.31 -4.14
N PHE A 117 6.92 -7.56 -3.48
CA PHE A 117 7.80 -8.65 -3.88
C PHE A 117 7.12 -9.97 -3.53
N GLU A 118 6.79 -10.75 -4.56
CA GLU A 118 6.25 -12.08 -4.39
C GLU A 118 7.34 -13.06 -3.97
N VAL A 119 7.02 -13.91 -3.00
CA VAL A 119 7.80 -15.11 -2.74
C VAL A 119 7.27 -16.16 -3.70
N PRO A 120 8.12 -16.78 -4.53
CA PRO A 120 7.74 -17.89 -5.40
C PRO A 120 7.16 -19.03 -4.58
N VAL A 121 5.85 -19.17 -4.59
CA VAL A 121 5.14 -20.26 -3.90
C VAL A 121 4.47 -21.20 -4.89
N ASP A 122 4.13 -20.72 -6.09
CA ASP A 122 3.64 -21.60 -7.14
C ASP A 122 4.80 -22.32 -7.85
N PRO A 123 4.59 -23.57 -8.30
CA PRO A 123 5.63 -24.34 -8.97
C PRO A 123 6.24 -23.65 -10.20
N GLY A 124 5.45 -22.86 -10.93
CA GLY A 124 5.90 -22.17 -12.14
C GLY A 124 6.95 -21.10 -11.82
N GLN A 125 6.68 -20.23 -10.84
CA GLN A 125 7.63 -19.23 -10.38
C GLN A 125 8.89 -19.87 -9.78
N VAL A 126 8.74 -20.95 -9.01
CA VAL A 126 9.89 -21.68 -8.42
C VAL A 126 10.80 -22.23 -9.52
N VAL A 127 10.23 -22.89 -10.54
CA VAL A 127 10.99 -23.43 -11.68
C VAL A 127 11.65 -22.30 -12.47
N ARG A 128 10.95 -21.19 -12.71
CA ARG A 128 11.51 -20.03 -13.42
C ARG A 128 12.70 -19.43 -12.68
N HIS A 129 12.62 -19.29 -11.36
CA HIS A 129 13.71 -18.82 -10.52
C HIS A 129 14.91 -19.78 -10.57
N ALA A 130 14.68 -21.09 -10.48
CA ALA A 130 15.74 -22.09 -10.57
C ALA A 130 16.42 -22.07 -11.95
N TRP A 131 15.66 -21.91 -13.03
CA TRP A 131 16.19 -21.79 -14.39
C TRP A 131 17.04 -20.53 -14.58
N LEU A 132 16.60 -19.37 -14.10
CA LEU A 132 17.43 -18.14 -14.16
C LEU A 132 18.75 -18.32 -13.40
N ARG A 133 18.70 -18.90 -12.20
CA ARG A 133 19.90 -19.19 -11.41
C ARG A 133 20.86 -20.15 -12.13
N SER A 134 20.36 -21.19 -12.80
CA SER A 134 21.21 -22.13 -13.54
C SER A 134 21.92 -21.51 -14.74
N GLN A 135 21.44 -20.35 -15.22
CA GLN A 135 22.06 -19.55 -16.27
C GLN A 135 22.99 -18.44 -15.72
N GLY A 136 23.28 -18.43 -14.41
CA GLY A 136 24.11 -17.39 -13.79
C GLY A 136 23.42 -16.02 -13.68
N ARG A 137 22.09 -15.98 -13.80
CA ARG A 137 21.28 -14.76 -13.79
C ARG A 137 20.62 -14.56 -12.42
N ASP A 138 20.30 -13.30 -12.09
CA ASP A 138 19.61 -12.97 -10.83
C ASP A 138 18.08 -12.91 -11.04
N PRO A 139 17.30 -13.86 -10.47
CA PRO A 139 15.85 -13.86 -10.59
C PRO A 139 15.17 -12.62 -10.00
N PHE A 140 15.79 -11.97 -9.02
CA PHE A 140 15.21 -10.78 -8.42
C PHE A 140 15.12 -9.65 -9.46
N TRP A 141 16.23 -9.36 -10.13
CA TRP A 141 16.29 -8.29 -11.13
C TRP A 141 15.50 -8.63 -12.39
N GLU A 142 15.46 -9.90 -12.77
CA GLU A 142 14.92 -10.33 -14.06
C GLU A 142 13.47 -10.80 -14.02
N TYR A 143 12.93 -11.07 -12.83
CA TYR A 143 11.57 -11.57 -12.68
C TYR A 143 10.81 -10.88 -11.54
N THR A 144 11.32 -10.95 -10.31
CA THR A 144 10.61 -10.45 -9.13
C THR A 144 10.37 -8.93 -9.18
N LEU A 145 11.39 -8.15 -9.52
CA LEU A 145 11.28 -6.70 -9.62
C LEU A 145 10.36 -6.26 -10.78
N PRO A 146 10.52 -6.78 -12.02
CA PRO A 146 9.56 -6.51 -13.09
C PRO A 146 8.10 -6.83 -12.72
N LEU A 147 7.87 -7.95 -12.04
CA LEU A 147 6.53 -8.33 -11.58
C LEU A 147 5.97 -7.34 -10.55
N ALA A 148 6.77 -6.97 -9.54
CA ALA A 148 6.38 -5.98 -8.55
C ALA A 148 6.08 -4.60 -9.19
N LYS A 149 6.91 -4.16 -10.15
CA LYS A 149 6.71 -2.93 -10.92
C LYS A 149 5.37 -2.97 -11.67
N MET A 150 5.07 -4.07 -12.34
CA MET A 150 3.80 -4.29 -13.04
C MET A 150 2.60 -4.20 -12.07
N MET A 151 2.66 -4.89 -10.94
CA MET A 151 1.58 -4.87 -9.93
C MET A 151 1.32 -3.46 -9.41
N VAL A 152 2.38 -2.72 -9.05
CA VAL A 152 2.26 -1.34 -8.56
C VAL A 152 1.67 -0.41 -9.61
N ARG A 153 2.08 -0.54 -10.89
CA ARG A 153 1.52 0.25 -11.99
C ARG A 153 0.05 -0.09 -12.26
N GLN A 154 -0.32 -1.37 -12.25
CA GLN A 154 -1.73 -1.78 -12.38
C GLN A 154 -2.55 -1.26 -11.21
N GLY A 155 -1.97 -1.20 -10.01
CA GLY A 155 -2.62 -0.57 -8.88
C GLY A 155 -2.83 0.93 -9.06
N ALA A 156 -1.81 1.66 -9.49
CA ALA A 156 -1.97 3.07 -9.81
C ALA A 156 -3.10 3.33 -10.82
N GLY A 157 -3.21 2.49 -11.86
CA GLY A 157 -4.27 2.61 -12.87
C GLY A 157 -5.68 2.31 -12.37
N ARG A 158 -5.86 1.59 -11.25
CA ARG A 158 -7.20 1.38 -10.65
C ARG A 158 -7.67 2.54 -9.79
N LEU A 159 -6.74 3.37 -9.32
CA LEU A 159 -7.02 4.59 -8.57
C LEU A 159 -7.38 5.76 -9.49
N LEU A 160 -6.74 5.86 -10.66
CA LEU A 160 -6.94 6.93 -11.63
C LEU A 160 -7.67 6.37 -12.87
N ARG A 161 -9.01 6.36 -12.86
CA ARG A 161 -9.84 5.74 -13.91
C ARG A 161 -10.34 6.75 -14.93
N THR A 162 -10.67 7.96 -14.46
CA THR A 162 -11.15 9.07 -15.28
C THR A 162 -10.17 10.25 -15.20
N GLU A 163 -10.23 11.16 -16.18
CA GLU A 163 -9.40 12.38 -16.17
C GLU A 163 -9.70 13.31 -14.98
N SER A 164 -10.90 13.18 -14.40
CA SER A 164 -11.31 13.91 -13.19
C SER A 164 -10.91 13.23 -11.89
N ASP A 165 -10.54 11.95 -11.91
CA ASP A 165 -10.16 11.25 -10.68
C ASP A 165 -8.90 11.88 -10.10
N ARG A 166 -8.91 12.04 -8.78
CA ARG A 166 -7.79 12.56 -7.99
C ARG A 166 -7.56 11.60 -6.85
N GLY A 167 -6.30 11.25 -6.61
CA GLY A 167 -5.97 10.38 -5.51
C GLY A 167 -4.48 10.33 -5.22
N VAL A 168 -4.17 9.77 -4.07
CA VAL A 168 -2.79 9.64 -3.58
C VAL A 168 -2.40 8.18 -3.48
N ILE A 169 -1.24 7.84 -4.05
CA ILE A 169 -0.57 6.56 -3.80
C ILE A 169 0.47 6.79 -2.71
N CYS A 170 0.36 6.03 -1.63
CA CYS A 170 1.26 6.03 -0.49
C CYS A 170 2.10 4.75 -0.53
N LEU A 171 3.41 4.90 -0.63
CA LEU A 171 4.35 3.78 -0.53
C LEU A 171 5.09 3.92 0.81
N LEU A 172 4.74 3.09 1.79
CA LEU A 172 5.27 3.18 3.15
C LEU A 172 6.56 2.36 3.37
N ASP A 173 7.09 1.76 2.32
CA ASP A 173 8.30 0.95 2.38
C ASP A 173 9.55 1.84 2.26
N PRO A 174 10.41 1.93 3.29
CA PRO A 174 11.60 2.79 3.26
C PRO A 174 12.57 2.40 2.13
N ARG A 175 12.50 1.15 1.64
CA ARG A 175 13.31 0.64 0.53
C ARG A 175 13.02 1.35 -0.79
N VAL A 176 11.89 2.05 -0.91
CA VAL A 176 11.60 2.92 -2.06
C VAL A 176 12.63 4.06 -2.16
N ARG A 177 13.15 4.54 -1.03
CA ARG A 177 14.19 5.58 -0.98
C ARG A 177 15.60 5.01 -0.83
N THR A 178 15.78 3.96 -0.03
CA THR A 178 17.12 3.46 0.30
C THR A 178 17.72 2.52 -0.74
N ARG A 179 16.90 1.87 -1.58
CA ARG A 179 17.38 0.87 -2.55
C ARG A 179 17.31 1.41 -3.97
N PHE A 180 18.29 1.01 -4.78
CA PHE A 180 18.39 1.42 -6.20
C PHE A 180 17.10 1.13 -6.99
N TYR A 181 16.48 -0.03 -6.76
CA TYR A 181 15.23 -0.39 -7.44
C TYR A 181 14.04 0.48 -7.04
N GLY A 182 14.11 1.21 -5.91
CA GLY A 182 13.03 2.07 -5.45
C GLY A 182 12.77 3.22 -6.42
N ARG A 183 13.85 3.82 -6.95
CA ARG A 183 13.76 4.79 -8.05
C ARG A 183 13.12 4.18 -9.29
N GLN A 184 13.54 2.98 -9.68
CA GLN A 184 12.97 2.28 -10.84
C GLN A 184 11.49 1.95 -10.65
N LEU A 185 11.03 1.75 -9.41
CA LEU A 185 9.62 1.51 -9.09
C LEU A 185 8.79 2.79 -9.32
N ILE A 186 9.28 3.93 -8.83
CA ILE A 186 8.62 5.24 -9.03
C ILE A 186 8.58 5.59 -10.52
N GLU A 187 9.68 5.43 -11.24
CA GLU A 187 9.77 5.71 -12.68
C GLU A 187 8.84 4.82 -13.54
N ASN A 188 8.34 3.71 -12.98
CA ASN A 188 7.39 2.83 -13.69
C ASN A 188 5.94 3.28 -13.57
N LEU A 189 5.65 4.19 -12.64
CA LEU A 189 4.34 4.80 -12.49
C LEU A 189 4.11 5.87 -13.56
N PRO A 190 2.85 6.23 -13.86
CA PRO A 190 2.55 7.43 -14.64
C PRO A 190 3.26 8.66 -14.06
N PRO A 191 3.62 9.67 -14.89
CA PRO A 191 4.25 10.90 -14.39
C PRO A 191 3.41 11.54 -13.29
N MET A 192 3.94 11.56 -12.06
CA MET A 192 3.27 12.12 -10.90
C MET A 192 4.30 12.71 -9.92
N PRO A 193 3.98 13.83 -9.25
CA PRO A 193 4.85 14.38 -8.22
C PRO A 193 4.97 13.44 -7.01
N VAL A 194 6.14 13.46 -6.38
CA VAL A 194 6.43 12.68 -5.17
C VAL A 194 6.59 13.65 -4.00
N PHE A 195 5.91 13.36 -2.90
CA PHE A 195 5.92 14.17 -1.68
C PHE A 195 6.38 13.36 -0.47
N GLU A 196 7.07 14.02 0.45
CA GLU A 196 7.53 13.48 1.75
C GLU A 196 6.53 13.67 2.88
N ARG A 197 5.57 14.56 2.68
CA ARG A 197 4.48 14.85 3.61
C ARG A 197 3.17 14.52 2.94
N ILE A 198 2.28 13.83 3.66
CA ILE A 198 0.98 13.45 3.11
C ILE A 198 0.10 14.69 2.89
N GLU A 199 0.25 15.71 3.73
CA GLU A 199 -0.50 16.97 3.65
C GLU A 199 -0.19 17.70 2.34
N ASP A 200 1.07 17.72 1.90
CA ASP A 200 1.47 18.37 0.65
C ASP A 200 0.89 17.62 -0.57
N ALA A 201 0.88 16.28 -0.52
CA ALA A 201 0.26 15.48 -1.56
C ALA A 201 -1.25 15.73 -1.65
N VAL A 202 -1.93 15.73 -0.50
CA VAL A 202 -3.37 15.99 -0.37
C VAL A 202 -3.74 17.38 -0.86
N ALA A 203 -2.97 18.40 -0.47
CA ALA A 203 -3.16 19.77 -0.94
C ALA A 203 -2.99 19.90 -2.46
N PHE A 204 -2.02 19.17 -3.04
CA PHE A 204 -1.79 19.15 -4.49
C PHE A 204 -2.96 18.50 -5.26
N VAL A 205 -3.48 17.36 -4.77
CA VAL A 205 -4.56 16.65 -5.46
C VAL A 205 -5.96 17.23 -5.17
N GLY A 206 -6.10 18.04 -4.13
CA GLY A 206 -7.39 18.60 -3.68
C GLY A 206 -8.28 17.58 -2.96
N VAL A 207 -7.69 16.55 -2.34
CA VAL A 207 -8.40 15.44 -1.69
C VAL A 207 -8.19 15.53 -0.18
N GLY A 208 -9.11 16.17 0.55
CA GLY A 208 -9.05 16.31 2.01
C GLY A 208 -10.43 16.40 2.65
N THR A 209 -10.51 16.55 3.97
CA THR A 209 -11.76 16.85 4.66
C THR A 209 -12.25 18.23 4.22
N ALA A 210 -13.44 18.29 3.61
CA ALA A 210 -14.16 19.54 3.45
C ALA A 210 -14.64 19.96 4.85
N GLY A 211 -13.81 20.68 5.61
CA GLY A 211 -14.14 21.03 7.00
C GLY A 211 -13.05 21.78 7.74
N SER A 212 -12.67 22.97 7.24
CA SER A 212 -12.23 24.13 8.04
C SER A 212 -11.92 25.28 7.07
N ARG A 213 -12.99 25.89 6.54
CA ARG A 213 -12.99 27.32 6.20
C ARG A 213 -14.01 27.92 7.15
N ASP A 214 -13.57 28.26 8.35
CA ASP A 214 -14.19 29.29 9.17
C ASP A 214 -13.49 30.62 8.85
#